data_AF-A0A960H7M9-F1
#
_entry.id   AF-A0A960H7M9-F1
#
_cell.length_a   1.000
_cell.length_b   1.000
_cell.length_c   1.000
_cell.angle_alpha   90.00
_cell.angle_beta   90.00
_cell.angle_gamma   90.00
#
_symmetry.space_group_name_H-M   'P 1'
#
loop_
_entity.id
_entity.type
_entity.pdbx_description
1 polymer ?
#
loop_
_entity_poly.entity_id
_entity_poly.type
_entity_poly.pdbx_seq_one_letter_code
_entity_poly.pdbx_strand_id
1 'polypeptide(L)'
;MEHKPPAPVIEAAHAEHLTTLPFDDTADFDDTDRGFIAALQPCVVTAADGRVVWDNDVYDFLAGDAPTSVHPSLWRQSILAAKQGLYEVVEGIYQVRGLDLSNISFIEGDTGVIV
;
A
#
# COMPACT_ATOMS: atom_id res chain seq x y z
N MET A 1 1.82 11.44 -24.27
CA MET A 1 2.71 10.38 -24.81
C MET A 1 1.84 9.13 -24.88
N GLU A 2 1.78 8.46 -26.04
CA GLU A 2 0.92 7.28 -26.18
C GLU A 2 1.66 6.03 -25.68
N HIS A 3 1.06 5.28 -24.75
CA HIS A 3 1.67 4.08 -24.19
C HIS A 3 1.54 2.91 -25.18
N LYS A 4 2.63 2.16 -25.38
CA LYS A 4 2.62 0.94 -26.18
C LYS A 4 2.23 -0.26 -25.30
N PRO A 5 1.57 -1.28 -25.86
CA PRO A 5 1.36 -2.53 -25.13
C PRO A 5 2.72 -3.19 -24.81
N PRO A 6 2.77 -4.02 -23.74
CA PRO A 6 3.95 -4.82 -23.45
C PRO A 6 4.32 -5.71 -24.64
N ALA A 7 5.61 -5.86 -24.91
CA ALA A 7 6.07 -6.79 -25.94
C ALA A 7 5.85 -8.24 -25.46
N PRO A 8 5.64 -9.22 -26.36
CA PRO A 8 5.41 -10.62 -25.98
C PRO A 8 6.50 -11.23 -25.08
N VAL A 9 7.75 -10.78 -25.21
CA VAL A 9 8.86 -11.21 -24.35
C VAL A 9 8.69 -10.75 -22.89
N ILE A 10 8.08 -9.60 -22.66
CA ILE A 10 7.78 -9.07 -21.32
C ILE A 10 6.64 -9.88 -20.71
N GLU A 11 5.58 -10.13 -21.48
CA GLU A 11 4.43 -10.90 -21.01
C GLU A 11 4.83 -12.34 -20.65
N ALA A 12 5.67 -12.98 -21.47
CA ALA A 12 6.19 -14.31 -21.19
C ALA A 12 7.03 -14.34 -19.89
N ALA A 13 7.89 -13.35 -19.67
CA ALA A 13 8.69 -13.25 -18.44
C ALA A 13 7.80 -13.03 -17.20
N HIS A 14 6.76 -12.21 -17.30
CA HIS A 14 5.80 -12.01 -16.21
C HIS A 14 5.01 -13.30 -15.91
N ALA A 15 4.58 -14.03 -16.93
CA ALA A 15 3.88 -15.31 -16.78
C ALA A 15 4.77 -16.39 -16.14
N GLU A 16 6.05 -16.45 -16.49
CA GLU A 16 7.02 -17.36 -15.86
C GLU A 16 7.14 -17.05 -14.35
N HIS A 17 7.25 -15.77 -13.97
CA HIS A 17 7.36 -15.37 -12.57
C HIS A 17 6.12 -15.65 -11.73
N LEU A 18 4.92 -15.67 -12.32
CA LEU A 18 3.71 -16.13 -11.63
C LEU A 18 3.80 -17.59 -11.15
N THR A 19 4.62 -18.41 -11.81
CA THR A 19 4.76 -19.84 -11.48
C THR A 19 6.01 -20.17 -10.66
N THR A 20 6.99 -19.26 -10.62
CA THR A 20 8.29 -19.50 -9.96
C THR A 20 8.44 -18.75 -8.64
N LEU A 21 7.66 -17.69 -8.40
CA LEU A 21 7.61 -16.98 -7.12
C LEU A 21 6.49 -17.52 -6.22
N PRO A 22 6.66 -17.44 -4.88
CA PRO A 22 5.70 -18.01 -3.92
C PRO A 22 4.48 -17.09 -3.71
N PHE A 23 3.60 -16.98 -4.71
CA PHE A 23 2.39 -16.15 -4.61
C PHE A 23 1.29 -16.75 -3.71
N ASP A 24 1.41 -18.04 -3.38
CA ASP A 24 0.56 -18.73 -2.40
C ASP A 24 0.88 -18.34 -0.96
N ASP A 25 2.07 -17.74 -0.71
CA ASP A 25 2.39 -17.14 0.59
C ASP A 25 1.74 -15.75 0.73
N THR A 26 0.66 -15.73 1.50
CA THR A 26 -0.15 -14.54 1.77
C THR A 26 0.12 -13.93 3.14
N ALA A 27 1.16 -14.35 3.87
CA ALA A 27 1.42 -13.85 5.23
C ALA A 27 1.55 -12.33 5.30
N ASP A 28 2.18 -11.69 4.30
CA ASP A 28 2.30 -10.23 4.25
C ASP A 28 0.94 -9.51 4.19
N PHE A 29 -0.08 -10.12 3.59
CA PHE A 29 -1.42 -9.53 3.55
C PHE A 29 -2.06 -9.56 4.93
N ASP A 30 -1.97 -10.69 5.63
CA ASP A 30 -2.47 -10.83 7.00
C ASP A 30 -1.75 -9.87 7.95
N ASP A 31 -0.41 -9.79 7.85
CA ASP A 31 0.41 -8.89 8.66
C ASP A 31 0.14 -7.41 8.35
N THR A 32 -0.15 -7.07 7.09
CA THR A 32 -0.50 -5.70 6.72
C THR A 32 -1.88 -5.32 7.29
N ASP A 33 -2.85 -6.23 7.31
CA ASP A 33 -4.20 -5.95 7.84
C ASP A 33 -4.31 -6.04 9.36
N ARG A 34 -3.33 -6.67 10.01
CA ARG A 34 -3.29 -6.83 11.46
C ARG A 34 -3.35 -5.48 12.19
N GLY A 35 -4.25 -5.40 13.17
CA GLY A 35 -4.38 -4.24 14.05
C GLY A 35 -5.05 -3.03 13.40
N PHE A 36 -5.64 -3.16 12.21
CA PHE A 36 -6.38 -2.06 11.58
C PHE A 36 -7.47 -1.48 12.50
N ILE A 37 -7.47 -0.15 12.66
CA ILE A 37 -8.44 0.58 13.49
C ILE A 37 -9.36 1.42 12.60
N ALA A 38 -8.77 2.28 11.75
CA ALA A 38 -9.53 3.23 10.95
C ALA A 38 -8.74 3.65 9.71
N ALA A 39 -9.47 4.09 8.68
CA ALA A 39 -8.92 4.65 7.45
C ALA A 39 -9.40 6.08 7.24
N LEU A 40 -8.59 6.91 6.59
CA LEU A 40 -9.02 8.23 6.14
C LEU A 40 -9.94 8.09 4.91
N GLN A 41 -11.09 8.78 4.88
CA GLN A 41 -12.02 8.75 3.74
C GLN A 41 -12.57 10.17 3.43
N PRO A 42 -12.34 10.72 2.22
CA PRO A 42 -11.40 10.23 1.18
C PRO A 42 -9.95 10.27 1.68
N CYS A 43 -9.06 9.43 1.16
CA CYS A 43 -7.65 9.41 1.59
C CYS A 43 -6.84 10.53 0.92
N VAL A 44 -7.33 11.75 1.07
CA VAL A 44 -6.79 12.96 0.46
C VAL A 44 -6.44 13.95 1.56
N VAL A 45 -5.17 14.34 1.60
CA VAL A 45 -4.66 15.37 2.49
C VAL A 45 -4.53 16.67 1.70
N THR A 46 -5.07 17.75 2.25
CA THR A 46 -5.02 19.09 1.64
C THR A 46 -4.26 20.08 2.52
N ALA A 47 -3.56 21.01 1.87
CA ALA A 47 -3.02 22.18 2.53
C ALA A 47 -4.13 23.18 2.89
N ALA A 48 -3.82 24.16 3.73
CA ALA A 48 -4.77 25.19 4.16
C ALA A 48 -5.32 26.05 3.00
N ASP A 49 -4.61 26.12 1.88
CA ASP A 49 -5.03 26.79 0.64
C ASP A 49 -5.92 25.92 -0.27
N GLY A 50 -6.23 24.68 0.15
CA GLY A 50 -7.05 23.72 -0.57
C GLY A 50 -6.29 22.85 -1.57
N ARG A 51 -4.99 23.03 -1.74
CA ARG A 51 -4.19 22.20 -2.65
C ARG A 51 -4.01 20.79 -2.10
N VAL A 52 -4.20 19.78 -2.94
CA VAL A 52 -3.88 18.38 -2.60
C VAL A 52 -2.37 18.24 -2.39
N VAL A 53 -1.98 17.73 -1.22
CA VAL A 53 -0.58 17.43 -0.88
C VAL A 53 -0.29 15.93 -0.95
N TRP A 54 -1.31 15.10 -0.68
CA TRP A 54 -1.26 13.66 -0.84
C TRP A 54 -2.65 13.16 -1.22
N ASP A 55 -2.71 12.24 -2.17
CA ASP A 55 -3.93 11.56 -2.59
C ASP A 55 -3.58 10.09 -2.77
N ASN A 56 -4.01 9.26 -1.82
CA ASN A 56 -3.78 7.82 -1.88
C ASN A 56 -4.90 7.10 -2.65
N ASP A 57 -6.05 7.73 -2.86
CA ASP A 57 -7.19 7.16 -3.59
C ASP A 57 -6.86 7.02 -5.09
N VAL A 58 -5.85 7.74 -5.60
CA VAL A 58 -5.32 7.53 -6.97
C VAL A 58 -4.85 6.10 -7.22
N TYR A 59 -4.58 5.31 -6.18
CA TYR A 59 -4.14 3.94 -6.26
C TYR A 59 -5.27 2.91 -6.16
N ASP A 60 -6.54 3.32 -6.17
CA ASP A 60 -7.72 2.43 -6.12
C ASP A 60 -7.78 1.40 -7.29
N PHE A 61 -6.99 1.62 -8.34
CA PHE A 61 -6.82 0.65 -9.44
C PHE A 61 -6.01 -0.59 -9.04
N LEU A 62 -5.29 -0.58 -7.91
CA LEU A 62 -4.50 -1.70 -7.41
C LEU A 62 -5.39 -2.76 -6.76
N ALA A 63 -6.13 -3.49 -7.59
CA ALA A 63 -6.98 -4.59 -7.16
C ALA A 63 -6.95 -5.74 -8.18
N GLY A 64 -7.18 -6.97 -7.69
CA GLY A 64 -7.20 -8.17 -8.52
C GLY A 64 -5.84 -8.55 -9.10
N ASP A 65 -5.87 -9.26 -10.22
CA ASP A 65 -4.68 -9.80 -10.87
C ASP A 65 -3.80 -8.71 -11.49
N ALA A 66 -2.49 -8.95 -11.52
CA ALA A 66 -1.53 -8.04 -12.13
C ALA A 66 -1.79 -7.89 -13.64
N PRO A 67 -1.88 -6.67 -14.19
CA PRO A 67 -1.94 -6.47 -15.62
C PRO A 67 -0.62 -6.89 -16.28
N THR A 68 -0.65 -7.31 -17.55
CA THR A 68 0.57 -7.77 -18.25
C THR A 68 1.65 -6.70 -18.38
N SER A 69 1.29 -5.42 -18.21
CA SER A 69 2.20 -4.27 -18.21
C SER A 69 2.94 -4.02 -16.90
N VAL A 70 2.61 -4.73 -15.82
CA VAL A 70 3.26 -4.60 -14.52
C VAL A 70 3.77 -5.95 -14.06
N HIS A 71 4.98 -5.98 -13.51
CA HIS A 71 5.55 -7.21 -12.97
C HIS A 71 4.68 -7.73 -11.81
N PRO A 72 4.32 -9.02 -11.74
CA PRO A 72 3.35 -9.53 -10.78
C PRO A 72 3.79 -9.37 -9.31
N SER A 73 5.09 -9.51 -9.02
CA SER A 73 5.60 -9.26 -7.66
C SER A 73 5.56 -7.77 -7.28
N LEU A 74 5.74 -6.87 -8.24
CA LEU A 74 5.60 -5.44 -7.98
C LEU A 74 4.13 -5.10 -7.73
N TRP A 75 3.21 -5.68 -8.50
CA TRP A 75 1.78 -5.51 -8.28
C TRP A 75 1.35 -5.95 -6.88
N ARG A 76 1.78 -7.14 -6.42
CA ARG A 76 1.59 -7.60 -5.03
C ARG A 76 2.10 -6.57 -4.03
N GLN A 77 3.33 -6.09 -4.21
CA GLN A 77 3.92 -5.10 -3.30
C GLN A 77 3.17 -3.76 -3.32
N SER A 78 2.69 -3.32 -4.47
CA SER A 78 1.91 -2.09 -4.62
C SER A 78 0.58 -2.19 -3.88
N ILE A 79 -0.14 -3.34 -3.97
CA ILE A 79 -1.36 -3.57 -3.19
C ILE A 79 -1.07 -3.47 -1.69
N LEU A 80 0.00 -4.10 -1.21
CA LEU A 80 0.40 -4.06 0.20
C LEU A 80 0.73 -2.63 0.66
N ALA A 81 1.53 -1.90 -0.13
CA ALA A 81 1.96 -0.55 0.18
C ALA A 81 0.82 0.49 0.12
N ALA A 82 -0.20 0.25 -0.71
CA ALA A 82 -1.35 1.16 -0.84
C ALA A 82 -2.33 1.07 0.35
N LYS A 83 -2.25 0.02 1.19
CA LYS A 83 -3.09 -0.10 2.40
C LYS A 83 -2.74 1.00 3.41
N GLN A 84 -3.64 1.97 3.52
CA GLN A 84 -3.52 3.12 4.43
C GLN A 84 -4.38 2.95 5.69
N GLY A 85 -4.08 3.75 6.71
CA GLY A 85 -4.90 3.87 7.91
C GLY A 85 -4.09 3.96 9.20
N LEU A 86 -4.83 3.98 10.30
CA LEU A 86 -4.33 3.83 11.66
C LEU A 86 -4.37 2.35 12.06
N TYR A 87 -3.26 1.84 12.55
CA TYR A 87 -3.07 0.46 12.98
C TYR A 87 -2.50 0.42 14.39
N GLU A 88 -2.98 -0.50 15.22
CA GLU A 88 -2.34 -0.95 16.45
C GLU A 88 -1.25 -1.97 16.12
N VAL A 89 0.00 -1.68 16.47
CA VAL A 89 1.11 -2.63 16.32
C VAL A 89 1.08 -3.64 17.48
N VAL A 90 1.01 -3.09 18.69
CA VAL A 90 0.83 -3.76 19.98
C VAL A 90 0.18 -2.75 20.92
N GLU A 91 -0.27 -3.20 22.09
CA GLU A 91 -0.86 -2.32 23.12
C GLU A 91 0.04 -1.09 23.38
N GLY A 92 -0.55 0.10 23.22
CA GLY A 92 0.13 1.39 23.42
C GLY A 92 1.04 1.86 22.27
N ILE A 93 1.18 1.10 21.18
CA ILE A 93 1.97 1.49 19.99
C ILE A 93 1.12 1.42 18.74
N TYR A 94 1.02 2.56 18.06
CA TYR A 94 0.21 2.72 16.86
C TYR A 94 1.03 3.29 15.71
N GLN A 95 0.61 2.98 14.49
CA GLN A 95 1.17 3.59 13.29
C GLN A 95 0.08 4.12 12.39
N VAL A 96 0.35 5.29 11.82
CA VAL A 96 -0.37 5.76 10.64
C VAL A 96 0.49 5.45 9.41
N ARG A 97 -0.11 4.74 8.46
CA ARG A 97 0.54 4.24 7.24
C ARG A 97 -0.21 4.75 6.00
N GLY A 98 0.49 4.90 4.87
CA GLY A 98 -0.11 5.27 3.58
C GLY A 98 -0.57 6.73 3.45
N LEU A 99 -0.20 7.59 4.40
CA LEU A 99 -0.42 9.05 4.34
C LEU A 99 0.83 9.86 3.97
N ASP A 100 1.94 9.17 3.70
CA ASP A 100 3.18 9.66 3.09
C ASP A 100 3.96 8.41 2.61
N LEU A 101 5.17 8.59 2.08
CA LEU A 101 6.10 7.51 1.76
C LEU A 101 6.51 6.69 3.00
N SER A 102 6.59 7.33 4.16
CA SER A 102 6.96 6.71 5.43
C SER A 102 5.78 6.61 6.39
N ASN A 103 5.88 5.69 7.34
CA ASN A 103 4.95 5.63 8.47
C ASN A 103 5.36 6.65 9.54
N ILE A 104 4.37 7.14 10.28
CA ILE A 104 4.56 7.84 11.54
C ILE A 104 4.08 6.93 12.67
N SER A 105 4.84 6.86 13.77
CA SER A 105 4.52 6.02 14.92
C SER A 105 4.08 6.88 16.09
N PHE A 106 3.15 6.37 16.88
CA PHE A 106 2.64 7.01 18.10
C PHE A 106 2.76 6.01 19.23
N ILE A 107 3.43 6.40 20.31
CA ILE A 107 3.62 5.57 21.50
C ILE A 107 2.95 6.26 22.67
N GLU A 108 1.99 5.60 23.29
CA GLU A 108 1.32 6.07 24.51
C GLU A 108 2.29 5.99 25.69
N GLY A 109 2.43 7.12 26.39
CA GLY A 109 3.11 7.20 27.68
C GLY A 109 2.16 7.70 28.77
N ASP A 110 2.59 7.65 30.02
CA ASP A 110 1.74 7.93 31.19
C ASP A 110 1.05 9.30 31.17
N THR A 111 1.67 10.29 30.51
CA THR A 111 1.20 11.68 30.49
C THR A 111 1.13 12.28 29.08
N GLY A 112 1.26 11.48 28.03
CA GLY A 112 1.29 12.00 26.66
C GLY A 112 1.66 10.96 25.61
N VAL A 113 2.05 11.44 24.42
CA VAL A 113 2.37 10.59 23.26
C VAL A 113 3.77 10.95 22.74
N ILE A 114 4.57 9.93 22.43
CA ILE A 114 5.85 10.06 21.72
C ILE A 114 5.62 9.80 20.24
N VAL A 115 6.27 10.60 19.39
CA VAL A 115 6.19 10.54 17.92
C VAL A 115 7.57 10.31 17.33
#